data_AF-A0A4Q9RPB6-F1
#
_entry.id   AF-A0A4Q9RPB6-F1
#
_cell.length_a   1.000
_cell.length_b   1.000
_cell.length_c   1.000
_cell.angle_alpha   90.00
_cell.angle_beta   90.00
_cell.angle_gamma   90.00
#
_symmetry.space_group_name_H-M   'P 1'
#
loop_
_entity.id
_entity.type
_entity.pdbx_description
1 polymer ?
#
loop_
_entity_poly.entity_id
_entity_poly.type
_entity_poly.pdbx_seq_one_letter_code
_entity_poly.pdbx_strand_id
1 'polypeptide(L)' 'MVPLFLHTADVMLLMNVCDKTARQTIKDINSHFNLQPNHFVSTTAFCTYFMMDSDTLLAVLKGK' A
#
# COMPACT_ATOMS: atom_id res chain seq x y z
N MET A 1 15.01 -6.03 3.27
CA MET A 1 14.65 -4.60 3.33
C MET A 1 13.16 -4.48 3.05
N VAL A 2 12.44 -3.73 3.89
CA VAL A 2 11.02 -3.42 3.63
C VAL A 2 10.98 -2.28 2.62
N PRO A 3 10.20 -2.36 1.53
CA PRO A 3 10.02 -1.21 0.67
C PRO A 3 9.43 -0.08 1.52
N LEU A 4 10.00 1.12 1.42
CA LEU A 4 9.52 2.29 2.17
C LEU A 4 8.21 2.82 1.59
N PHE A 5 7.99 2.58 0.29
CA PHE A 5 6.84 3.06 -0.46
C PHE A 5 6.25 1.93 -1.28
N LEU A 6 4.92 1.87 -1.31
CA LEU A 6 4.13 0.97 -2.12
C LEU A 6 3.56 1.77 -3.29
N HIS A 7 3.87 1.32 -4.49
CA HIS A 7 3.31 1.86 -5.71
C HIS A 7 2.02 1.11 -6.07
N THR A 8 1.31 1.61 -7.08
CA THR A 8 0.05 1.00 -7.56
C THR A 8 0.19 -0.49 -7.84
N ALA A 9 1.29 -0.93 -8.47
CA ALA A 9 1.51 -2.35 -8.75
C ALA A 9 1.65 -3.22 -7.49
N ASP A 10 2.26 -2.68 -6.43
CA ASP A 10 2.42 -3.38 -5.15
C ASP A 10 1.08 -3.50 -4.44
N VAL A 11 0.29 -2.42 -4.44
CA VAL A 11 -1.06 -2.42 -3.85
C VAL A 11 -2.00 -3.35 -4.62
N MET A 12 -1.91 -3.39 -5.96
CA MET A 12 -2.64 -4.35 -6.79
C MET A 12 -2.33 -5.79 -6.38
N LEU A 13 -1.05 -6.10 -6.16
CA LEU A 13 -0.60 -7.43 -5.78
C LEU A 13 -1.00 -7.79 -4.35
N LEU A 14 -0.82 -6.85 -3.41
CA LEU A 14 -1.15 -7.04 -1.98
C LEU A 14 -2.64 -7.26 -1.75
N MET A 15 -3.49 -6.55 -2.49
CA MET A 15 -4.95 -6.61 -2.32
C MET A 15 -5.65 -7.49 -3.37
N ASN A 16 -4.90 -8.01 -4.35
CA ASN A 16 -5.44 -8.72 -5.52
C ASN A 16 -6.56 -7.94 -6.23
N VAL A 17 -6.29 -6.67 -6.53
CA VAL A 17 -7.25 -5.74 -7.17
C VAL A 17 -6.71 -5.17 -8.48
N CYS A 18 -7.62 -4.62 -9.30
CA CYS A 18 -7.24 -3.93 -10.54
C CYS A 18 -6.59 -2.56 -10.27
N ASP A 19 -5.89 -2.02 -11.27
CA ASP A 19 -5.19 -0.73 -11.21
C ASP A 19 -6.09 0.40 -10.68
N LYS A 20 -7.33 0.49 -11.18
CA LYS A 20 -8.29 1.52 -10.76
C LYS A 20 -8.55 1.48 -9.25
N THR A 21 -8.79 0.29 -8.70
CA THR A 21 -9.04 0.10 -7.28
C THR A 21 -7.79 0.40 -6.47
N ALA A 22 -6.61 -0.08 -6.90
CA ALA A 22 -5.36 0.19 -6.20
C ALA A 22 -5.03 1.69 -6.14
N ARG A 23 -5.26 2.45 -7.23
CA ARG A 23 -5.10 3.91 -7.23
C ARG A 23 -6.08 4.59 -6.28
N GLN A 24 -7.31 4.11 -6.24
CA GLN A 24 -8.31 4.65 -5.31
C GLN A 24 -7.89 4.37 -3.87
N THR A 25 -7.45 3.16 -3.54
CA THR A 25 -6.94 2.82 -2.22
C THR A 25 -5.77 3.70 -1.80
N ILE A 26 -4.81 3.96 -2.69
CA ILE A 26 -3.69 4.88 -2.39
C ILE A 26 -4.22 6.29 -2.07
N LYS A 27 -5.20 6.78 -2.83
CA LYS A 27 -5.83 8.08 -2.55
C LYS A 27 -6.55 8.09 -1.22
N ASP A 28 -7.29 7.03 -0.91
CA ASP A 28 -8.06 6.92 0.34
C ASP A 28 -7.11 6.93 1.55
N ILE A 29 -6.00 6.18 1.48
CA ILE A 29 -4.99 6.16 2.54
C ILE A 29 -4.32 7.54 2.67
N ASN A 30 -3.88 8.12 1.56
CA ASN A 30 -3.25 9.44 1.58
C ASN A 30 -4.20 10.50 2.15
N SER A 31 -5.49 10.45 1.80
CA SER A 31 -6.52 11.33 2.36
C SER A 31 -6.75 11.08 3.84
N HIS A 32 -6.77 9.82 4.28
CA HIS A 32 -6.99 9.45 5.68
C HIS A 32 -5.91 10.01 6.61
N PHE A 33 -4.65 9.99 6.17
CA PHE A 33 -3.51 10.51 6.93
C PHE A 33 -3.16 11.97 6.60
N ASN A 34 -3.98 12.65 5.80
CA ASN A 34 -3.74 14.03 5.33
C ASN A 34 -2.34 14.20 4.68
N LEU A 35 -1.91 13.17 3.94
CA LEU A 35 -0.65 13.14 3.19
C LEU A 35 -0.84 13.82 1.83
N GLN A 36 0.28 14.23 1.22
CA GLN A 36 0.24 14.75 -0.14
C GLN A 36 -0.33 13.70 -1.11
N PRO A 37 -1.26 14.10 -1.99
CA PRO A 37 -1.84 13.20 -2.98
C PRO A 37 -0.76 12.76 -3.97
N ASN A 38 -0.26 11.53 -3.79
CA ASN A 38 0.76 10.90 -4.62
C ASN A 38 0.28 9.57 -5.21
N HIS A 39 1.03 9.07 -6.19
CA HIS A 39 0.80 7.75 -6.80
C HIS A 39 1.39 6.58 -5.99
N PHE A 40 1.86 6.86 -4.78
CA PHE A 40 2.44 5.90 -3.85
C PHE A 40 1.96 6.22 -2.44
N VAL A 41 2.10 5.24 -1.56
CA VAL A 41 1.78 5.33 -0.14
C VAL A 41 2.94 4.74 0.66
N SER A 42 3.23 5.25 1.85
CA SER A 42 4.23 4.61 2.70
C SER A 42 3.71 3.27 3.20
N THR A 43 4.60 2.28 3.31
CA THR A 43 4.24 0.96 3.83
C THR A 43 3.67 1.05 5.24
N THR A 44 4.17 1.99 6.04
CA THR A 44 3.64 2.29 7.38
C THR A 44 2.21 2.80 7.36
N ALA A 45 1.85 3.71 6.44
CA ALA A 45 0.50 4.22 6.32
C ALA A 45 -0.46 3.13 5.84
N PHE A 46 -0.03 2.30 4.88
CA PHE A 46 -0.79 1.15 4.42
C PHE A 46 -1.05 0.14 5.55
N CYS A 47 -0.01 -0.28 6.28
CA CYS A 47 -0.13 -1.17 7.43
C CYS A 47 -1.06 -0.59 8.51
N THR A 48 -0.92 0.69 8.83
CA THR A 48 -1.77 1.37 9.81
C THR A 48 -3.23 1.40 9.37
N TYR A 49 -3.49 1.70 8.09
CA TYR A 49 -4.84 1.79 7.54
C TYR A 49 -5.57 0.45 7.58
N PHE A 50 -4.88 -0.64 7.22
CA PHE A 50 -5.45 -1.98 7.18
C PHE A 50 -5.25 -2.79 8.47
N MET A 51 -4.65 -2.18 9.51
CA MET A 51 -4.23 -2.87 10.73
C MET A 51 -3.44 -4.17 10.43
N MET A 52 -2.59 -4.12 9.40
CA MET A 52 -1.84 -5.25 8.90
C MET A 52 -0.41 -5.21 9.44
N ASP A 53 0.10 -6.37 9.86
CA ASP A 53 1.49 -6.49 10.29
C ASP A 53 2.46 -6.33 9.09
N SER A 54 3.51 -5.56 9.32
CA SER A 54 4.59 -5.33 8.36
C SER A 54 5.27 -6.62 7.90
N ASP A 55 5.32 -7.64 8.76
CA ASP A 55 5.87 -8.95 8.41
C ASP A 55 4.99 -9.72 7.41
N THR A 56 3.67 -9.57 7.52
CA THR A 56 2.72 -10.18 6.57
C THR A 56 2.86 -9.54 5.19
N LEU A 57 2.98 -8.21 5.17
CA LEU A 57 3.16 -7.44 3.94
C LEU A 57 4.50 -7.80 3.26
N LEU A 58 5.57 -7.95 4.04
CA LEU A 58 6.87 -8.42 3.56
C LEU A 58 6.83 -9.83 2.96
N ALA A 59 6.08 -10.75 3.57
CA ALA A 59 5.95 -12.11 3.07
C ALA A 59 5.31 -12.13 1.67
N VAL A 60 4.27 -11.33 1.45
CA VAL A 60 3.60 -11.22 0.16
C VAL A 60 4.49 -10.55 -0.90
N LEU A 61 5.25 -9.51 -0.54
CA LEU A 61 6.16 -8.84 -1.48
C LEU A 61 7.44 -9.63 -1.78
N LYS A 62 7.92 -10.46 -0.85
CA LYS A 62 9.09 -11.34 -1.04
C LYS A 62 8.77 -12.64 -1.74
N GLY A 63 7.51 -13.07 -1.78
CA GLY A 63 7.06 -14.26 -2.52
C GLY A 63 7.12 -14.11 -4.05
N LYS A 64 7.88 -13.13 -4.55
CA LYS A 64 8.00 -12.73 -5.94
C LYS A 64 9.40 -12.98 -6.47
#